data_AF-L8WSS1-F1
#
_entry.id   AF-L8WSS1-F1
#
_cell.length_a   1.000
_cell.length_b   1.000
_cell.length_c   1.000
_cell.angle_alpha   90.00
_cell.angle_beta   90.00
_cell.angle_gamma   90.00
#
_symmetry.space_group_name_H-M   'P 1'
#
loop_
_entity.id
_entity.type
_entity.pdbx_description
1 polymer ?
#
loop_
_entity_poly.entity_id
_entity_poly.type
_entity_poly.pdbx_seq_one_letter_code
_entity_poly.pdbx_strand_id
1 'polypeptide(L)'
;MQTKRLAQASLFEWWICKRQSGAIELPGKPKRRIDITSPINLPLPEDVTTREDCWYGIECRTARHNHRHAMNYNHICRKTSIDQQTESHDSPENGNRYVAYSGDLNTTFPAFSPSAIIFRDKGKELSFMCSSVRGTEPLADIIPGKATVWGFGYGVYVYYGEEGQEHLQDGSVQLLIDTKGMHWVPASCGVVPEGCRPVVGGRRVSAGRTLELHHCAVWWYGQRVPGYVCKDSGYAAITWGGQEWYFKDNYELLCWK
;
A
#
# COMPACT_ATOMS: atom_id res chain seq x y z
N MET A 1 3.64 -26.17 15.48
CA MET A 1 4.69 -25.25 14.98
C MET A 1 4.74 -25.32 13.45
N GLN A 2 3.73 -24.81 12.74
CA GLN A 2 3.75 -24.62 11.27
C GLN A 2 2.42 -24.00 10.80
N THR A 3 2.42 -22.72 10.46
CA THR A 3 1.40 -22.08 9.59
C THR A 3 1.96 -20.76 9.08
N LYS A 4 2.90 -20.84 8.15
CA LYS A 4 3.35 -19.71 7.32
C LYS A 4 3.33 -20.15 5.87
N ARG A 5 2.16 -20.08 5.21
CA ARG A 5 2.02 -20.18 3.73
C ARG A 5 0.57 -19.95 3.30
N LEU A 6 0.05 -18.72 3.41
CA LEU A 6 -1.24 -18.34 2.80
C LEU A 6 -1.36 -16.85 2.41
N ALA A 7 -0.27 -16.08 2.32
CA ALA A 7 -0.35 -14.63 2.17
C ALA A 7 -0.41 -14.10 0.71
N GLN A 8 -0.20 -14.94 -0.32
CA GLN A 8 -0.15 -14.45 -1.71
C GLN A 8 -1.44 -14.69 -2.52
N ALA A 9 -2.28 -15.66 -2.12
CA ALA A 9 -3.54 -15.96 -2.81
C ALA A 9 -4.79 -15.32 -2.15
N SER A 10 -4.65 -14.66 -1.00
CA SER A 10 -5.82 -14.27 -0.18
C SER A 10 -6.35 -12.85 -0.43
N LEU A 11 -5.56 -11.94 -1.03
CA LEU A 11 -5.89 -10.51 -1.05
C LEU A 11 -6.63 -10.03 -2.30
N PHE A 12 -6.32 -10.61 -3.47
CA PHE A 12 -7.13 -10.39 -4.68
C PHE A 12 -8.52 -11.00 -4.49
N GLU A 13 -8.59 -12.21 -3.95
CA GLU A 13 -9.83 -12.88 -3.56
C GLU A 13 -10.59 -12.09 -2.48
N TRP A 14 -9.90 -11.54 -1.47
CA TRP A 14 -10.55 -10.67 -0.47
C TRP A 14 -11.15 -9.40 -1.06
N TRP A 15 -10.39 -8.66 -1.89
CA TRP A 15 -10.85 -7.44 -2.55
C TRP A 15 -12.01 -7.73 -3.52
N ILE A 16 -11.97 -8.86 -4.23
CA ILE A 16 -13.06 -9.33 -5.09
C ILE A 16 -14.30 -9.70 -4.25
N CYS A 17 -14.15 -10.54 -3.24
CA CYS A 17 -15.26 -11.01 -2.40
C CYS A 17 -15.99 -9.84 -1.72
N LYS A 18 -15.27 -8.85 -1.19
CA LYS A 18 -15.91 -7.68 -0.55
C LYS A 18 -16.69 -6.80 -1.52
N ARG A 19 -16.24 -6.67 -2.77
CA ARG A 19 -16.97 -5.96 -3.82
C ARG A 19 -18.18 -6.75 -4.35
N GLN A 20 -18.13 -8.07 -4.26
CA GLN A 20 -19.17 -8.99 -4.73
C GLN A 20 -20.21 -9.34 -3.65
N SER A 21 -19.93 -9.13 -2.36
CA SER A 21 -20.85 -9.41 -1.24
C SER A 21 -22.10 -8.50 -1.16
N GLY A 22 -22.45 -7.81 -2.24
CA GLY A 22 -23.83 -7.39 -2.54
C GLY A 22 -24.65 -8.44 -3.29
N ALA A 23 -24.11 -9.64 -3.54
CA ALA A 23 -24.81 -10.73 -4.22
C ALA A 23 -24.54 -12.09 -3.53
N ILE A 24 -25.64 -12.82 -3.39
CA ILE A 24 -25.92 -14.05 -2.64
C ILE A 24 -24.97 -15.23 -2.93
N GLU A 25 -24.61 -16.00 -1.90
CA GLU A 25 -23.93 -17.31 -1.99
C GLU A 25 -24.92 -18.46 -2.30
N LEU A 26 -24.45 -19.49 -3.02
CA LEU A 26 -25.05 -20.83 -2.99
C LEU A 26 -23.98 -21.93 -2.77
N PRO A 27 -24.30 -23.02 -2.03
CA PRO A 27 -23.32 -23.99 -1.56
C PRO A 27 -23.15 -25.22 -2.47
N GLY A 28 -21.95 -25.81 -2.44
CA GLY A 28 -21.73 -27.25 -2.62
C GLY A 28 -21.01 -27.70 -3.90
N LYS A 29 -19.66 -27.76 -3.90
CA LYS A 29 -18.85 -28.74 -4.66
C LYS A 29 -17.48 -29.04 -3.98
N PRO A 30 -16.91 -30.26 -4.11
CA PRO A 30 -15.78 -30.73 -3.30
C PRO A 30 -14.40 -30.36 -3.88
N LYS A 31 -13.40 -30.25 -2.99
CA LYS A 31 -11.99 -29.86 -3.29
C LYS A 31 -11.16 -31.06 -3.77
N ARG A 32 -10.48 -30.93 -4.91
CA ARG A 32 -9.39 -31.84 -5.33
C ARG A 32 -8.04 -31.35 -4.77
N ARG A 33 -7.29 -32.27 -4.18
CA ARG A 33 -6.00 -32.05 -3.52
C ARG A 33 -4.88 -32.18 -4.56
N ILE A 34 -3.98 -31.20 -4.65
CA ILE A 34 -2.75 -31.28 -5.46
C ILE A 34 -1.58 -31.22 -4.48
N ASP A 35 -0.79 -32.29 -4.42
CA ASP A 35 0.42 -32.40 -3.60
C ASP A 35 1.60 -31.72 -4.31
N ILE A 36 2.32 -30.85 -3.59
CA ILE A 36 3.43 -30.03 -4.14
C ILE A 36 4.69 -30.30 -3.32
N THR A 37 5.46 -31.30 -3.73
CA THR A 37 6.79 -31.60 -3.18
C THR A 37 7.79 -31.86 -4.31
N SER A 38 8.20 -30.82 -5.04
CA SER A 38 9.46 -30.71 -5.81
C SER A 38 9.58 -29.33 -6.48
N PRO A 39 10.80 -28.78 -6.70
CA PRO A 39 10.98 -27.50 -7.39
C PRO A 39 10.77 -27.71 -8.88
N ILE A 40 9.56 -27.40 -9.33
CA ILE A 40 9.14 -27.58 -10.71
C ILE A 40 9.52 -26.32 -11.50
N ASN A 41 10.64 -26.39 -12.21
CA ASN A 41 10.89 -25.57 -13.40
C ASN A 41 10.25 -26.29 -14.60
N LEU A 42 8.94 -26.61 -14.52
CA LEU A 42 8.21 -27.12 -15.69
C LEU A 42 7.97 -25.92 -16.61
N PRO A 43 8.24 -26.05 -17.92
CA PRO A 43 7.75 -25.08 -18.88
C PRO A 43 6.23 -24.98 -18.73
N LEU A 44 5.73 -23.73 -18.73
CA LEU A 44 4.29 -23.49 -18.67
C LEU A 44 3.60 -24.26 -19.81
N PRO A 45 2.42 -24.85 -19.56
CA PRO A 45 1.65 -25.53 -20.60
C PRO A 45 1.52 -24.66 -21.87
N GLU A 46 1.61 -25.30 -23.04
CA GLU A 46 1.61 -24.61 -24.33
C GLU A 46 0.35 -23.74 -24.51
N ASP A 47 -0.79 -24.22 -24.01
CA ASP A 47 -2.04 -23.48 -24.05
C ASP A 47 -2.01 -22.20 -23.20
N VAL A 48 -1.06 -22.04 -22.28
CA VAL A 48 -0.84 -20.81 -21.50
C VAL A 48 0.16 -19.90 -22.21
N THR A 49 1.21 -20.44 -22.82
CA THR A 49 2.23 -19.63 -23.51
C THR A 49 1.77 -19.09 -24.87
N THR A 50 0.77 -19.71 -25.51
CA THR A 50 0.23 -19.28 -26.80
C THR A 50 -1.00 -18.37 -26.72
N ARG A 51 -1.54 -18.11 -25.52
CA ARG A 51 -2.66 -17.18 -25.34
C ARG A 51 -2.20 -15.75 -25.61
N GLU A 52 -3.08 -14.97 -26.23
CA GLU A 52 -2.87 -13.53 -26.37
C GLU A 52 -2.85 -12.85 -25.00
N ASP A 53 -2.02 -11.82 -24.84
CA ASP A 53 -2.03 -11.01 -23.64
C ASP A 53 -3.32 -10.19 -23.54
N CYS A 54 -3.91 -10.18 -22.36
CA CYS A 54 -5.05 -9.32 -22.09
C CYS A 54 -4.61 -7.86 -22.20
N TRP A 55 -5.37 -7.07 -22.96
CA TRP A 55 -5.16 -5.62 -23.08
C TRP A 55 -5.00 -4.90 -21.73
N TYR A 56 -5.77 -5.33 -20.73
CA TYR A 56 -5.74 -4.75 -19.39
C TYR A 56 -4.70 -5.40 -18.45
N GLY A 57 -4.03 -6.46 -18.88
CA GLY A 57 -3.02 -7.19 -18.09
C GLY A 57 -3.52 -7.59 -16.71
N ILE A 58 -2.66 -7.42 -15.70
CA ILE A 58 -2.98 -7.73 -14.28
C ILE A 58 -4.13 -6.88 -13.71
N GLU A 59 -4.43 -5.76 -14.36
CA GLU A 59 -5.51 -4.85 -13.98
C GLU A 59 -6.86 -5.22 -14.61
N CYS A 60 -6.96 -6.34 -15.35
CA CYS A 60 -8.18 -6.74 -16.03
C CYS A 60 -9.33 -7.02 -15.06
N ARG A 61 -10.32 -6.12 -15.06
CA ARG A 61 -11.56 -6.27 -14.28
C ARG A 61 -12.52 -7.27 -14.92
N THR A 62 -12.44 -7.46 -16.24
CA THR A 62 -13.30 -8.36 -17.01
C THR A 62 -13.04 -9.83 -16.68
N ALA A 63 -11.78 -10.21 -16.46
CA ALA A 63 -11.38 -11.56 -16.04
C ALA A 63 -12.07 -11.99 -14.73
N ARG A 64 -12.44 -11.03 -13.87
CA ARG A 64 -13.03 -11.29 -12.54
C ARG A 64 -14.47 -11.81 -12.55
N HIS A 65 -15.18 -11.63 -13.65
CA HIS A 65 -16.59 -12.02 -13.76
C HIS A 65 -16.95 -12.63 -15.12
N ASN A 66 -15.99 -12.71 -16.05
CA ASN A 66 -16.16 -13.37 -17.33
C ASN A 66 -15.12 -14.49 -17.46
N HIS A 67 -15.55 -15.68 -17.05
CA HIS A 67 -14.71 -16.88 -17.06
C HIS A 67 -14.12 -17.18 -18.44
N ARG A 68 -14.88 -16.90 -19.51
CA ARG A 68 -14.39 -17.04 -20.89
C ARG A 68 -13.26 -16.06 -21.19
N HIS A 69 -13.35 -14.82 -20.74
CA HIS A 69 -12.26 -13.85 -20.87
C HIS A 69 -11.02 -14.26 -20.07
N ALA A 70 -11.19 -14.78 -18.86
CA ALA A 70 -10.08 -15.26 -18.02
C ALA A 70 -9.34 -16.45 -18.67
N MET A 71 -10.08 -17.33 -19.35
CA MET A 71 -9.49 -18.49 -20.03
C MET A 71 -8.80 -18.14 -21.36
N ASN A 72 -9.26 -17.10 -22.06
CA ASN A 72 -8.77 -16.81 -23.41
C ASN A 72 -7.54 -15.90 -23.46
N TYR A 73 -7.19 -15.21 -22.37
CA TYR A 73 -6.11 -14.21 -22.37
C TYR A 73 -5.13 -14.43 -21.21
N ASN A 74 -3.88 -13.96 -21.39
CA ASN A 74 -2.86 -13.89 -20.35
C ASN A 74 -2.96 -12.57 -19.56
N HIS A 75 -3.19 -12.64 -18.25
CA HIS A 75 -3.34 -11.47 -17.38
C HIS A 75 -2.11 -11.18 -16.52
N ILE A 76 -1.02 -11.95 -16.64
CA ILE A 76 0.20 -11.74 -15.84
C ILE A 76 1.05 -10.57 -16.39
N CYS A 77 0.80 -10.14 -17.62
CA CYS A 77 1.58 -9.11 -18.30
C CYS A 77 1.24 -7.68 -17.80
N ARG A 78 2.23 -6.78 -17.86
CA ARG A 78 2.03 -5.33 -17.61
C ARG A 78 1.13 -4.75 -18.70
N LYS A 79 0.29 -3.75 -18.37
CA LYS A 79 -0.55 -3.03 -19.34
C LYS A 79 0.29 -2.62 -20.56
N THR A 80 -0.14 -3.03 -21.75
CA THR A 80 0.47 -2.63 -23.04
C THR A 80 -0.01 -1.26 -23.51
N SER A 81 -1.09 -0.72 -22.94
CA SER A 81 -1.50 0.67 -23.16
C SER A 81 -0.70 1.61 -22.24
N ILE A 82 0.16 2.43 -22.84
CA ILE A 82 0.71 3.62 -22.21
C ILE A 82 -0.48 4.56 -21.91
N ASP A 83 -0.99 4.53 -20.67
CA ASP A 83 -1.95 5.54 -20.20
C ASP A 83 -1.18 6.85 -19.99
N GLN A 84 -1.14 7.67 -21.05
CA GLN A 84 -1.03 9.12 -20.94
C GLN A 84 -2.35 9.63 -20.34
N GLN A 85 -2.49 9.56 -19.01
CA GLN A 85 -3.38 10.48 -18.34
C GLN A 85 -2.64 11.81 -18.28
N THR A 86 -3.24 12.80 -18.94
CA THR A 86 -2.83 14.20 -19.00
C THR A 86 -2.64 14.72 -17.57
N GLU A 87 -1.39 14.91 -17.18
CA GLU A 87 -1.01 15.54 -15.92
C GLU A 87 -1.45 17.01 -15.98
N SER A 88 -2.42 17.38 -15.14
CA SER A 88 -2.65 18.79 -14.84
C SER A 88 -1.44 19.31 -14.05
N HIS A 89 -0.87 20.41 -14.51
CA HIS A 89 0.43 20.95 -14.13
C HIS A 89 0.57 21.42 -12.66
N ASP A 90 -0.50 21.33 -11.86
CA ASP A 90 -0.54 21.71 -10.44
C ASP A 90 -0.99 20.51 -9.59
N SER A 91 -0.12 19.51 -9.42
CA SER A 91 -0.35 18.48 -8.41
C SER A 91 -0.15 19.10 -7.03
N PRO A 92 -1.11 18.96 -6.09
CA PRO A 92 -0.96 19.51 -4.75
C PRO A 92 0.27 18.90 -4.05
N GLU A 93 0.94 19.66 -3.18
CA GLU A 93 2.23 19.26 -2.58
C GLU A 93 2.18 17.91 -1.82
N ASN A 94 0.99 17.54 -1.34
CA ASN A 94 0.71 16.29 -0.65
C ASN A 94 0.24 15.15 -1.57
N GLY A 95 0.03 15.41 -2.86
CA GLY A 95 -0.46 14.48 -3.87
C GLY A 95 -1.94 14.13 -3.77
N ASN A 96 -2.44 13.32 -4.71
CA ASN A 96 -3.84 12.91 -4.72
C ASN A 96 -4.10 11.91 -3.58
N ARG A 97 -4.89 12.34 -2.58
CA ARG A 97 -5.23 11.54 -1.40
C ARG A 97 -6.64 10.99 -1.49
N TYR A 98 -6.80 9.72 -1.14
CA TYR A 98 -8.10 9.16 -0.82
C TYR A 98 -8.41 9.40 0.65
N VAL A 99 -9.42 10.21 0.93
CA VAL A 99 -9.82 10.58 2.30
C VAL A 99 -10.97 9.69 2.75
N ALA A 100 -10.86 9.10 3.93
CA ALA A 100 -11.91 8.29 4.53
C ALA A 100 -11.82 8.31 6.06
N TYR A 101 -12.84 7.80 6.72
CA TYR A 101 -12.75 7.43 8.14
C TYR A 101 -12.11 6.05 8.26
N SER A 102 -11.25 5.84 9.26
CA SER A 102 -10.50 4.58 9.41
C SER A 102 -11.41 3.35 9.54
N GLY A 103 -12.54 3.48 10.25
CA GLY A 103 -13.55 2.41 10.36
C GLY A 103 -14.20 2.01 9.02
N ASP A 104 -14.33 2.96 8.09
CA ASP A 104 -14.98 2.74 6.78
C ASP A 104 -14.05 2.06 5.77
N LEU A 105 -12.74 2.12 5.98
CA LEU A 105 -11.76 1.53 5.05
C LEU A 105 -11.97 0.02 4.83
N ASN A 106 -12.66 -0.66 5.74
CA ASN A 106 -13.04 -2.06 5.55
C ASN A 106 -13.97 -2.31 4.35
N THR A 107 -14.75 -1.30 3.95
CA THR A 107 -15.74 -1.40 2.87
C THR A 107 -15.44 -0.43 1.73
N THR A 108 -14.75 0.67 2.01
CA THR A 108 -14.49 1.74 1.04
C THR A 108 -13.07 1.78 0.51
N PHE A 109 -12.20 0.83 0.90
CA PHE A 109 -10.80 0.82 0.46
C PHE A 109 -10.69 0.98 -1.07
N PRO A 110 -9.95 1.99 -1.55
CA PRO A 110 -9.87 2.29 -2.97
C PRO A 110 -9.19 1.16 -3.75
N ALA A 111 -9.54 1.05 -5.03
CA ALA A 111 -8.90 0.07 -5.90
C ALA A 111 -7.41 0.36 -6.03
N PHE A 112 -6.58 -0.69 -6.00
CA PHE A 112 -5.13 -0.59 -6.13
C PHE A 112 -4.62 -1.66 -7.10
N SER A 113 -3.47 -1.40 -7.72
CA SER A 113 -2.72 -2.40 -8.46
C SER A 113 -1.92 -3.28 -7.50
N PRO A 114 -2.08 -4.60 -7.49
CA PRO A 114 -1.25 -5.49 -6.67
C PRO A 114 0.24 -5.35 -6.97
N SER A 115 0.58 -5.06 -8.23
CA SER A 115 1.96 -4.86 -8.68
C SER A 115 2.60 -3.54 -8.23
N ALA A 116 1.78 -2.55 -7.84
CA ALA A 116 2.26 -1.28 -7.29
C ALA A 116 2.55 -1.35 -5.79
N ILE A 117 2.23 -2.46 -5.12
CA ILE A 117 2.38 -2.58 -3.66
C ILE A 117 3.78 -3.01 -3.30
N ILE A 118 4.56 -2.03 -2.88
CA ILE A 118 5.97 -2.18 -2.49
C ILE A 118 6.18 -2.31 -0.98
N PHE A 119 5.14 -2.16 -0.16
CA PHE A 119 5.25 -2.21 1.31
C PHE A 119 4.58 -3.41 1.95
N ARG A 120 5.14 -3.80 3.10
CA ARG A 120 4.68 -4.92 3.91
C ARG A 120 4.93 -4.67 5.39
N ASP A 121 4.03 -5.12 6.26
CA ASP A 121 4.19 -5.04 7.71
C ASP A 121 4.78 -6.34 8.32
N LYS A 122 4.89 -6.42 9.65
CA LYS A 122 5.51 -7.51 10.42
C LYS A 122 5.03 -8.92 10.04
N GLY A 123 3.74 -9.12 9.79
CA GLY A 123 3.19 -10.41 9.38
C GLY A 123 3.18 -10.62 7.85
N LYS A 124 3.77 -9.68 7.09
CA LYS A 124 3.78 -9.59 5.63
C LYS A 124 2.42 -9.21 5.03
N GLU A 125 1.56 -8.58 5.82
CA GLU A 125 0.36 -7.92 5.35
C GLU A 125 0.72 -6.79 4.40
N LEU A 126 -0.16 -6.49 3.45
CA LEU A 126 0.03 -5.34 2.58
C LEU A 126 -0.01 -4.08 3.42
N SER A 127 0.89 -3.16 3.12
CA SER A 127 0.92 -1.85 3.74
C SER A 127 0.83 -0.76 2.67
N PHE A 128 0.21 0.35 3.04
CA PHE A 128 0.04 1.54 2.20
C PHE A 128 0.45 2.78 2.99
N MET A 129 0.99 3.76 2.29
CA MET A 129 1.24 5.08 2.89
C MET A 129 -0.08 5.77 3.20
N CYS A 130 -0.14 6.38 4.36
CA CYS A 130 -1.28 7.19 4.74
C CYS A 130 -0.85 8.31 5.68
N SER A 131 -1.78 9.22 5.94
CA SER A 131 -1.65 10.24 6.97
C SER A 131 -2.87 10.25 7.87
N SER A 132 -2.64 10.06 9.16
CA SER A 132 -3.65 10.06 10.21
C SER A 132 -3.93 11.50 10.64
N VAL A 133 -5.19 11.92 10.61
CA VAL A 133 -5.60 13.25 11.06
C VAL A 133 -6.06 13.17 12.50
N ARG A 134 -5.44 13.94 13.38
CA ARG A 134 -5.67 13.97 14.83
C ARG A 134 -6.06 15.37 15.27
N GLY A 135 -7.15 15.46 16.03
CA GLY A 135 -7.71 16.74 16.45
C GLY A 135 -8.60 17.38 15.39
N THR A 136 -8.94 18.65 15.60
CA THR A 136 -9.80 19.43 14.71
C THR A 136 -8.99 20.54 14.05
N GLU A 137 -9.24 20.77 12.75
CA GLU A 137 -8.67 21.92 12.03
C GLU A 137 -8.99 23.25 12.76
N PRO A 138 -8.07 24.24 12.76
CA PRO A 138 -6.78 24.27 12.04
C PRO A 138 -5.59 23.66 12.80
N LEU A 139 -5.82 23.16 14.03
CA LEU A 139 -4.78 22.63 14.92
C LEU A 139 -4.59 21.12 14.79
N ALA A 140 -5.12 20.53 13.72
CA ALA A 140 -5.02 19.09 13.52
C ALA A 140 -3.57 18.69 13.18
N ASP A 141 -3.07 17.72 13.93
CA ASP A 141 -1.86 17.00 13.59
C ASP A 141 -2.19 16.00 12.48
N ILE A 142 -1.37 16.00 11.43
CA ILE A 142 -1.48 15.10 10.31
C ILE A 142 -0.19 14.28 10.28
N ILE A 143 -0.25 13.06 10.80
CA ILE A 143 0.93 12.25 11.06
C ILE A 143 1.00 11.13 10.01
N PRO A 144 2.04 11.08 9.17
CA PRO A 144 2.19 10.00 8.22
C PRO A 144 2.46 8.68 8.92
N GLY A 145 1.96 7.60 8.34
CA GLY A 145 2.09 6.27 8.90
C GLY A 145 1.73 5.22 7.88
N LYS A 146 1.11 4.13 8.35
CA LYS A 146 0.82 2.97 7.53
C LYS A 146 -0.62 2.51 7.67
N ALA A 147 -1.28 2.22 6.56
CA ALA A 147 -2.50 1.44 6.53
C ALA A 147 -2.15 -0.01 6.19
N THR A 148 -2.71 -0.96 6.92
CA THR A 148 -2.43 -2.40 6.79
C THR A 148 -3.71 -3.14 6.46
N VAL A 149 -3.62 -4.10 5.53
CA VAL A 149 -4.78 -4.88 5.07
C VAL A 149 -4.58 -6.34 5.45
N TRP A 150 -5.42 -6.83 6.37
CA TRP A 150 -5.25 -8.12 7.06
C TRP A 150 -6.08 -9.27 6.47
N GLY A 151 -6.64 -9.10 5.26
CA GLY A 151 -7.42 -10.14 4.59
C GLY A 151 -8.77 -10.41 5.27
N PHE A 152 -9.39 -11.56 4.95
CA PHE A 152 -10.78 -11.84 5.30
C PHE A 152 -10.97 -12.00 6.82
N GLY A 153 -11.92 -11.23 7.38
CA GLY A 153 -12.27 -11.26 8.81
C GLY A 153 -11.49 -10.29 9.71
N TYR A 154 -10.37 -9.74 9.24
CA TYR A 154 -9.49 -8.89 10.06
C TYR A 154 -9.47 -7.42 9.64
N GLY A 155 -9.78 -7.11 8.39
CA GLY A 155 -10.04 -5.73 7.96
C GLY A 155 -8.80 -4.88 7.65
N VAL A 156 -8.99 -3.56 7.71
CA VAL A 156 -7.97 -2.52 7.47
C VAL A 156 -7.71 -1.77 8.76
N TYR A 157 -6.43 -1.69 9.15
CA TYR A 157 -6.00 -0.93 10.32
C TYR A 157 -4.98 0.13 9.93
N VAL A 158 -5.15 1.32 10.48
CA VAL A 158 -4.29 2.47 10.21
C VAL A 158 -3.49 2.78 11.46
N TYR A 159 -2.19 2.95 11.30
CA TYR A 159 -1.26 3.20 12.39
C TYR A 159 -0.44 4.46 12.13
N TYR A 160 -0.14 5.18 13.21
CA TYR A 160 0.79 6.30 13.21
C TYR A 160 1.71 6.24 14.43
N GLY A 161 2.87 6.89 14.33
CA GLY A 161 3.88 6.92 15.39
C GLY A 161 3.81 8.22 16.17
N GLU A 162 3.86 8.14 17.50
CA GLU A 162 3.94 9.30 18.37
C GLU A 162 4.55 8.92 19.72
N GLU A 163 5.52 9.72 20.18
CA GLU A 163 6.18 9.56 21.47
C GLU A 163 6.75 8.14 21.70
N GLY A 164 7.29 7.52 20.64
CA GLY A 164 7.90 6.19 20.72
C GLY A 164 6.91 5.03 20.64
N GLN A 165 5.61 5.31 20.47
CA GLN A 165 4.55 4.31 20.41
C GLN A 165 3.84 4.28 19.05
N GLU A 166 3.40 3.07 18.66
CA GLU A 166 2.49 2.88 17.53
C GLU A 166 1.05 2.97 18.02
N HIS A 167 0.29 3.91 17.46
CA HIS A 167 -1.11 4.15 17.81
C HIS A 167 -2.03 3.66 16.70
N LEU A 168 -3.16 3.06 17.07
CA LEU A 168 -4.23 2.75 16.13
C LEU A 168 -5.06 4.02 15.88
N GLN A 169 -5.22 4.39 14.61
CA GLN A 169 -5.99 5.55 14.21
C GLN A 169 -7.49 5.26 14.28
N ASP A 170 -8.18 6.06 15.07
CA ASP A 170 -9.63 6.22 15.07
C ASP A 170 -9.98 7.64 14.63
N GLY A 171 -10.45 7.78 13.39
CA GLY A 171 -10.66 9.10 12.79
C GLY A 171 -10.43 9.16 11.29
N SER A 172 -10.33 10.40 10.80
CA SER A 172 -10.03 10.69 9.39
C SER A 172 -8.60 10.26 9.03
N VAL A 173 -8.44 9.70 7.84
CA VAL A 173 -7.19 9.24 7.27
C VAL A 173 -7.12 9.60 5.78
N GLN A 174 -5.91 9.91 5.32
CA GLN A 174 -5.61 10.27 3.95
C GLN A 174 -4.65 9.23 3.34
N LEU A 175 -5.15 8.31 2.52
CA LEU A 175 -4.32 7.29 1.85
C LEU A 175 -3.61 7.90 0.63
N LEU A 176 -2.31 7.62 0.49
CA LEU A 176 -1.53 7.94 -0.71
C LEU A 176 -1.30 6.66 -1.52
N ILE A 177 -2.12 6.47 -2.56
CA ILE A 177 -2.15 5.23 -3.35
C ILE A 177 -1.52 5.42 -4.73
N ASP A 178 -1.69 6.58 -5.33
CA ASP A 178 -1.05 6.91 -6.60
C ASP A 178 0.28 7.60 -6.36
N THR A 179 1.35 6.96 -6.83
CA THR A 179 2.73 7.46 -6.72
C THR A 179 3.40 7.54 -8.10
N LYS A 180 2.63 7.52 -9.20
CA LYS A 180 3.18 7.50 -10.58
C LYS A 180 4.10 8.69 -10.87
N GLY A 181 3.76 9.88 -10.36
CA GLY A 181 4.56 11.11 -10.46
C GLY A 181 5.65 11.26 -9.38
N MET A 182 5.92 10.21 -8.61
CA MET A 182 6.85 10.25 -7.48
C MET A 182 7.95 9.21 -7.66
N HIS A 183 9.07 9.42 -6.99
CA HIS A 183 10.20 8.51 -6.97
C HIS A 183 10.84 8.46 -5.58
N TRP A 184 11.60 7.41 -5.31
CA TRP A 184 12.26 7.19 -4.02
C TRP A 184 13.70 7.64 -4.09
N VAL A 185 14.11 8.45 -3.12
CA VAL A 185 15.48 8.99 -3.04
C VAL A 185 16.12 8.57 -1.72
N PRO A 186 17.29 7.91 -1.73
CA PRO A 186 18.03 7.59 -0.52
C PRO A 186 18.32 8.86 0.29
N ALA A 187 18.14 8.79 1.60
CA ALA A 187 18.34 9.92 2.49
C ALA A 187 18.88 9.47 3.86
N SER A 188 19.45 10.44 4.59
CA SER A 188 20.00 10.24 5.93
C SER A 188 19.97 11.55 6.71
N CYS A 189 19.96 11.45 8.04
CA CYS A 189 20.08 12.54 9.00
C CYS A 189 19.01 13.63 8.85
N GLY A 190 17.81 13.27 8.39
CA GLY A 190 16.73 14.22 8.08
C GLY A 190 17.01 15.10 6.85
N VAL A 191 18.09 14.85 6.12
CA VAL A 191 18.51 15.67 4.98
C VAL A 191 17.70 15.28 3.74
N VAL A 192 17.17 16.30 3.09
CA VAL A 192 16.58 16.18 1.75
C VAL A 192 17.70 16.33 0.73
N PRO A 193 17.93 15.35 -0.15
CA PRO A 193 18.96 15.44 -1.19
C PRO A 193 18.74 16.64 -2.12
N GLU A 194 19.83 17.18 -2.66
CA GLU A 194 19.78 18.37 -3.53
C GLU A 194 18.91 18.13 -4.76
N GLY A 195 18.14 19.14 -5.17
CA GLY A 195 17.24 19.06 -6.32
C GLY A 195 15.98 18.21 -6.10
N CYS A 196 15.83 17.58 -4.94
CA CYS A 196 14.66 16.78 -4.62
C CYS A 196 13.57 17.63 -3.95
N ARG A 197 12.32 17.41 -4.36
CA ARG A 197 11.13 17.97 -3.70
C ARG A 197 10.37 16.85 -2.97
N PRO A 198 10.52 16.70 -1.65
CA PRO A 198 9.81 15.68 -0.88
C PRO A 198 8.29 15.84 -0.96
N VAL A 199 7.57 14.72 -0.86
CA VAL A 199 6.11 14.71 -0.77
C VAL A 199 5.72 14.95 0.68
N VAL A 200 4.99 16.04 0.92
CA VAL A 200 4.47 16.36 2.24
C VAL A 200 3.44 15.32 2.63
N GLY A 201 3.70 14.63 3.74
CA GLY A 201 2.79 13.66 4.35
C GLY A 201 1.88 14.30 5.38
N GLY A 202 2.30 15.40 6.01
CA GLY A 202 1.48 16.12 6.97
C GLY A 202 2.28 17.09 7.80
N ARG A 203 1.79 17.37 9.01
CA ARG A 203 2.35 18.34 9.93
C ARG A 203 2.10 17.91 11.37
N ARG A 204 2.96 18.30 12.29
CA ARG A 204 2.75 18.14 13.73
C ARG A 204 3.07 19.42 14.48
N VAL A 205 2.22 19.81 15.42
CA VAL A 205 2.50 20.93 16.31
C VAL A 205 3.32 20.42 17.50
N SER A 206 4.51 20.96 17.70
CA SER A 206 5.37 20.64 18.84
C SER A 206 6.02 21.91 19.38
N ALA A 207 5.94 22.11 20.71
CA ALA A 207 6.48 23.28 21.40
C ALA A 207 6.12 24.64 20.76
N GLY A 208 4.89 24.78 20.26
CA GLY A 208 4.40 26.01 19.62
C GLY A 208 4.89 26.23 18.18
N ARG A 209 5.57 25.25 17.58
CA ARG A 209 6.00 25.26 16.17
C ARG A 209 5.26 24.19 15.38
N THR A 210 4.98 24.48 14.11
CA THR A 210 4.47 23.48 13.18
C THR A 210 5.66 22.85 12.46
N LEU A 211 5.83 21.54 12.65
CA LEU A 211 6.84 20.72 12.01
C LEU A 211 6.24 20.04 10.79
N GLU A 212 6.86 20.20 9.63
CA GLU A 212 6.44 19.52 8.41
C GLU A 212 6.97 18.08 8.38
N LEU A 213 6.08 17.14 8.05
CA LEU A 213 6.37 15.71 8.01
C LEU A 213 6.31 15.23 6.55
N HIS A 214 7.36 14.58 6.09
CA HIS A 214 7.48 14.05 4.73
C HIS A 214 7.33 12.55 4.72
N HIS A 215 6.75 11.98 3.66
CA HIS A 215 6.70 10.53 3.52
C HIS A 215 8.10 9.94 3.32
N CYS A 216 8.37 8.86 4.05
CA CYS A 216 9.56 8.07 3.87
C CYS A 216 9.24 6.57 3.88
N ALA A 217 10.25 5.76 3.58
CA ALA A 217 10.23 4.34 3.75
C ALA A 217 11.56 3.84 4.33
N VAL A 218 11.48 2.80 5.17
CA VAL A 218 12.65 2.15 5.76
C VAL A 218 12.62 0.67 5.40
N TRP A 219 13.78 0.11 5.06
CA TRP A 219 13.94 -1.34 4.95
C TRP A 219 14.19 -1.93 6.33
N TRP A 220 13.21 -2.68 6.85
CA TRP A 220 13.20 -3.22 8.21
C TRP A 220 12.76 -4.69 8.22
N TYR A 221 13.60 -5.58 8.76
CA TYR A 221 13.39 -7.03 8.75
C TYR A 221 13.00 -7.61 7.37
N GLY A 222 13.63 -7.11 6.30
CA GLY A 222 13.39 -7.53 4.92
C GLY A 222 12.03 -7.11 4.35
N GLN A 223 11.30 -6.23 5.05
CA GLN A 223 10.12 -5.55 4.54
C GLN A 223 10.43 -4.07 4.34
N ARG A 224 9.77 -3.46 3.36
CA ARG A 224 9.79 -2.01 3.21
C ARG A 224 8.59 -1.44 3.96
N VAL A 225 8.82 -0.56 4.91
CA VAL A 225 7.79 -0.04 5.82
C VAL A 225 7.66 1.47 5.62
N PRO A 226 6.46 2.00 5.37
CA PRO A 226 6.25 3.42 5.21
C PRO A 226 6.24 4.13 6.56
N GLY A 227 6.61 5.40 6.56
CA GLY A 227 6.62 6.25 7.74
C GLY A 227 6.83 7.72 7.37
N TYR A 228 7.50 8.45 8.26
CA TYR A 228 7.75 9.87 8.07
C TYR A 228 9.16 10.32 8.42
N VAL A 229 9.56 11.47 7.87
CA VAL A 229 10.76 12.21 8.28
C VAL A 229 10.36 13.64 8.64
N CYS A 230 10.92 14.15 9.73
CA CYS A 230 10.88 15.56 10.06
C CYS A 230 12.28 16.14 9.84
N LYS A 231 12.40 17.23 9.08
CA LYS A 231 13.71 17.86 8.80
C LYS A 231 14.44 18.26 10.10
N ASP A 232 13.69 18.75 11.07
CA ASP A 232 14.24 19.23 12.34
C ASP A 232 14.61 18.09 13.32
N SER A 233 14.11 16.88 13.10
CA SER A 233 14.38 15.75 14.02
C SER A 233 15.66 14.99 13.67
N GLY A 234 16.13 15.09 12.42
CA GLY A 234 17.32 14.40 11.95
C GLY A 234 17.16 12.87 11.81
N TYR A 235 15.93 12.37 11.81
CA TYR A 235 15.63 10.94 11.67
C TYR A 235 14.35 10.68 10.87
N ALA A 236 14.28 9.50 10.25
CA ALA A 236 13.04 8.86 9.83
C ALA A 236 12.40 8.11 11.00
N ALA A 237 11.08 8.00 10.99
CA ALA A 237 10.28 7.24 11.93
C ALA A 237 9.35 6.28 11.19
N ILE A 238 9.27 5.04 11.64
CA ILE A 238 8.27 4.06 11.20
C ILE A 238 7.59 3.43 12.41
N THR A 239 6.40 2.89 12.21
CA THR A 239 5.72 2.09 13.23
C THR A 239 5.91 0.61 12.98
N TRP A 240 6.23 -0.16 14.03
CA TRP A 240 6.43 -1.60 13.93
C TRP A 240 6.24 -2.30 15.28
N GLY A 241 5.21 -3.14 15.36
CA GLY A 241 5.01 -4.07 16.47
C GLY A 241 4.67 -3.38 17.79
N GLY A 242 3.85 -2.32 17.74
CA GLY A 242 3.43 -1.55 18.91
C GLY A 242 4.36 -0.39 19.27
N GLN A 243 5.44 -0.18 18.52
CA GLN A 243 6.44 0.86 18.80
C GLN A 243 6.71 1.75 17.58
N GLU A 244 7.10 2.98 17.85
CA GLU A 244 7.69 3.88 16.86
C GLU A 244 9.22 3.75 16.93
N TRP A 245 9.84 3.54 15.77
CA TRP A 245 11.27 3.29 15.62
C TRP A 245 11.91 4.42 14.82
N TYR A 246 13.11 4.83 15.24
CA TYR A 246 13.82 5.98 14.66
C TYR A 246 15.10 5.56 13.94
N PHE A 247 15.33 6.16 12.77
CA PHE A 247 16.42 5.81 11.86
C PHE A 247 17.14 7.07 11.40
N LYS A 248 18.43 7.17 11.71
CA LYS A 248 19.28 8.27 11.20
C LYS A 248 19.73 8.03 9.76
N ASP A 249 19.68 6.80 9.25
CA ASP A 249 20.13 6.45 7.91
C ASP A 249 19.30 5.27 7.38
N ASN A 250 19.67 4.76 6.20
CA ASN A 250 19.03 3.60 5.57
C ASN A 250 17.52 3.75 5.35
N TYR A 251 17.09 4.98 5.06
CA TYR A 251 15.73 5.30 4.67
C TYR A 251 15.71 6.02 3.32
N GLU A 252 14.53 6.06 2.72
CA GLU A 252 14.29 6.71 1.43
C GLU A 252 13.16 7.73 1.61
N LEU A 253 13.32 8.92 1.04
CA LEU A 253 12.26 9.92 0.93
C LEU A 253 11.43 9.66 -0.33
N LEU A 254 10.13 9.88 -0.22
CA LEU A 254 9.28 9.99 -1.40
C LEU A 254 9.37 11.41 -1.92
N CYS A 255 9.83 11.58 -3.15
CA CYS A 255 10.00 12.87 -3.81
C CYS A 255 9.17 12.93 -5.10
N TRP A 256 8.74 14.14 -5.46
CA TRP A 256 8.17 14.42 -6.77
C TRP A 256 9.23 14.25 -7.86
N LYS A 257 8.84 13.68 -9.01
CA LYS A 257 9.66 13.63 -10.23
C LYS A 257 9.83 15.00 -10.87
#